data_AF-A0A0B1P9K2-F1
#
_entry.id   AF-A0A0B1P9K2-F1
#
_cell.length_a   1.000
_cell.length_b   1.000
_cell.length_c   1.000
_cell.angle_alpha   90.00
_cell.angle_beta   90.00
_cell.angle_gamma   90.00
#
_symmetry.space_group_name_H-M   'P 1'
#
loop_
_entity.id
_entity.type
_entity.pdbx_description
1 polymer ?
#
loop_
_entity_poly.entity_id
_entity_poly.type
_entity_poly.pdbx_seq_one_letter_code
_entity_poly.pdbx_strand_id
1 'polypeptide(L)'
;MLDNNTVTADSVKRAADNFAQDAGIVSNALNVMTTMTDQAAIKATALRAFKAESNEDNQRAVLAAAAGPAGATPNRKIQQYTPTVLDGLDAISKDASPDSVMKNTIMMENARNPNILPSITDLSNAALNAMGLDKSAQNLQKTVGQLGTGGGSTDRGTGSVDTNTSSQNSQNNQNNQNSQNNQGNQGNQNNSNN
;
A
#
# COMPACT_ATOMS: atom_id res chain seq x y z
N MET A 1 -14.67 -41.60 -0.99
CA MET A 1 -13.56 -41.11 -1.84
C MET A 1 -13.33 -39.66 -1.40
N LEU A 2 -12.08 -39.27 -1.15
CA LEU A 2 -11.69 -38.16 -0.25
C LEU A 2 -12.09 -36.76 -0.76
N ASP A 3 -13.08 -36.13 -0.14
CA ASP A 3 -13.39 -34.70 -0.32
C ASP A 3 -12.73 -33.88 0.79
N ASN A 4 -11.42 -33.65 0.69
CA ASN A 4 -10.71 -32.76 1.63
C ASN A 4 -9.87 -31.76 0.86
N ASN A 5 -10.53 -30.66 0.45
CA ASN A 5 -9.86 -29.39 0.17
C ASN A 5 -9.39 -28.78 1.51
N THR A 6 -8.56 -29.51 2.25
CA THR A 6 -8.11 -29.17 3.58
C THR A 6 -7.23 -27.93 3.52
N VAL A 7 -7.71 -26.83 4.10
CA VAL A 7 -6.92 -25.62 4.32
C VAL A 7 -5.73 -25.97 5.21
N THR A 8 -4.51 -25.68 4.75
CA THR A 8 -3.25 -25.97 5.47
C THR A 8 -2.69 -24.72 6.13
N ALA A 9 -1.86 -24.88 7.17
CA ALA A 9 -1.21 -23.77 7.87
C ALA A 9 -0.39 -22.89 6.90
N ASP A 10 0.32 -23.52 5.96
CA ASP A 10 1.06 -22.81 4.92
C ASP A 10 0.16 -22.03 3.96
N SER A 11 -0.99 -22.60 3.58
CA SER A 11 -1.96 -21.89 2.73
C SER A 11 -2.57 -20.68 3.44
N VAL A 12 -2.82 -20.78 4.75
CA VAL A 12 -3.33 -19.69 5.59
C VAL A 12 -2.29 -18.59 5.75
N LYS A 13 -1.03 -18.94 6.03
CA LYS A 13 0.06 -17.97 6.14
C LYS A 13 0.24 -17.20 4.84
N ARG A 14 0.33 -17.90 3.70
CA ARG A 14 0.41 -17.26 2.38
C ARG A 14 -0.81 -16.39 2.07
N ALA A 15 -2.01 -16.86 2.41
CA ALA A 15 -3.22 -16.07 2.19
C ALA A 15 -3.21 -14.78 3.02
N ALA A 16 -2.77 -14.83 4.29
CA ALA A 16 -2.63 -13.65 5.14
C ALA A 16 -1.62 -12.65 4.57
N ASP A 17 -0.45 -13.12 4.12
CA ASP A 17 0.59 -12.29 3.51
C ASP A 17 0.12 -11.64 2.21
N ASN A 18 -0.51 -12.43 1.32
CA ASN A 18 -1.06 -11.94 0.06
C ASN A 18 -2.19 -10.93 0.29
N PHE A 19 -3.04 -11.16 1.30
CA PHE A 19 -4.12 -10.23 1.63
C PHE A 19 -3.56 -8.87 2.07
N ALA A 20 -2.52 -8.87 2.90
CA ALA A 20 -1.84 -7.64 3.30
C ALA A 20 -1.16 -6.94 2.09
N GLN A 21 -0.57 -7.71 1.17
CA GLN A 21 0.04 -7.17 -0.04
C GLN A 21 -0.99 -6.51 -0.97
N ASP A 22 -2.08 -7.21 -1.30
CA ASP A 22 -3.17 -6.68 -2.12
C ASP A 22 -3.74 -5.42 -1.47
N ALA A 23 -3.96 -5.46 -0.15
CA ALA A 23 -4.44 -4.31 0.60
C ALA A 23 -3.48 -3.12 0.55
N GLY A 24 -2.18 -3.36 0.53
CA GLY A 24 -1.14 -2.34 0.35
C GLY A 24 -1.19 -1.71 -1.04
N ILE A 25 -1.43 -2.50 -2.10
CA ILE A 25 -1.56 -2.01 -3.47
C ILE A 25 -2.76 -1.05 -3.59
N VAL A 26 -3.92 -1.46 -3.05
CA VAL A 26 -5.13 -0.62 -3.03
C VAL A 26 -4.88 0.63 -2.20
N SER A 27 -4.34 0.50 -0.98
CA SER A 27 -4.04 1.64 -0.10
C SER A 27 -3.12 2.66 -0.77
N ASN A 28 -2.07 2.19 -1.43
CA ASN A 28 -1.15 3.07 -2.15
C ASN A 28 -1.85 3.80 -3.29
N ALA A 29 -2.69 3.12 -4.08
CA ALA A 29 -3.44 3.75 -5.16
C ALA A 29 -4.34 4.89 -4.63
N LEU A 30 -5.10 4.63 -3.57
CA LEU A 30 -5.98 5.65 -2.96
C LEU A 30 -5.18 6.88 -2.48
N ASN A 31 -4.01 6.66 -1.89
CA ASN A 31 -3.18 7.75 -1.37
C ASN A 31 -2.53 8.64 -2.45
N VAL A 32 -2.34 8.14 -3.67
CA VAL A 32 -1.58 8.86 -4.72
C VAL A 32 -2.45 9.37 -5.85
N MET A 33 -3.57 8.72 -6.19
CA MET A 33 -4.34 9.10 -7.39
C MET A 33 -4.84 10.55 -7.34
N THR A 34 -5.17 11.07 -6.15
CA THR A 34 -5.65 12.44 -5.97
C THR A 34 -4.59 13.52 -6.21
N THR A 35 -3.30 13.16 -6.25
CA THR A 35 -2.19 14.08 -6.55
C THR A 35 -1.65 13.92 -7.97
N MET A 36 -2.13 12.93 -8.71
CA MET A 36 -1.74 12.68 -10.10
C MET A 36 -2.46 13.64 -11.05
N THR A 37 -1.78 14.04 -12.12
CA THR A 37 -2.34 14.88 -13.19
C THR A 37 -2.50 14.14 -14.51
N ASP A 38 -1.69 13.09 -14.73
CA ASP A 38 -1.77 12.25 -15.92
C ASP A 38 -2.94 11.25 -15.80
N GLN A 39 -3.97 11.49 -16.61
CA GLN A 39 -5.18 10.65 -16.64
C GLN A 39 -4.89 9.20 -17.06
N ALA A 40 -3.93 8.96 -17.97
CA ALA A 40 -3.59 7.60 -18.38
C ALA A 40 -2.94 6.84 -17.21
N ALA A 41 -2.06 7.51 -16.47
CA ALA A 41 -1.44 6.96 -15.28
C ALA A 41 -2.47 6.71 -14.15
N ILE A 42 -3.45 7.60 -13.97
CA ILE A 42 -4.55 7.42 -13.02
C ILE A 42 -5.36 6.16 -13.38
N LYS A 43 -5.78 6.01 -14.65
CA LYS A 43 -6.51 4.83 -15.11
C LYS A 43 -5.72 3.54 -14.88
N ALA A 44 -4.43 3.53 -15.22
CA ALA A 44 -3.58 2.38 -15.00
C ALA A 44 -3.45 2.03 -13.50
N THR A 45 -3.33 3.05 -12.64
CA THR A 45 -3.25 2.89 -11.19
C THR A 45 -4.55 2.33 -10.62
N ALA A 46 -5.71 2.87 -11.04
CA ALA A 46 -7.02 2.38 -10.64
C ALA A 46 -7.27 0.94 -11.08
N LEU A 47 -6.93 0.58 -12.33
CA LEU A 47 -7.07 -0.79 -12.83
C LEU A 47 -6.18 -1.79 -12.10
N ARG A 48 -4.96 -1.40 -11.72
CA ARG A 48 -4.08 -2.24 -10.90
C ARG A 48 -4.68 -2.47 -9.51
N ALA A 49 -5.18 -1.41 -8.87
CA ALA A 49 -5.85 -1.51 -7.58
C ALA A 49 -7.14 -2.35 -7.68
N PHE A 50 -7.91 -2.23 -8.77
CA PHE A 50 -9.13 -3.01 -8.98
C PHE A 50 -8.82 -4.51 -9.01
N LYS A 51 -7.75 -4.90 -9.70
CA LYS A 51 -7.29 -6.29 -9.73
C LYS A 51 -6.85 -6.78 -8.36
N ALA A 52 -6.14 -5.95 -7.59
CA ALA A 52 -5.74 -6.29 -6.22
C ALA A 52 -6.95 -6.47 -5.31
N GLU A 53 -7.88 -5.51 -5.28
CA GLU A 53 -9.14 -5.60 -4.49
C GLU A 53 -10.00 -6.80 -4.94
N SER A 54 -9.99 -7.17 -6.23
CA SER A 54 -10.67 -8.38 -6.69
C SER A 54 -9.98 -9.67 -6.18
N ASN A 55 -8.65 -9.67 -6.10
CA ASN A 55 -7.87 -10.80 -5.60
C ASN A 55 -7.97 -10.97 -4.09
N GLU A 56 -8.24 -9.89 -3.34
CA GLU A 56 -8.53 -9.93 -1.90
C GLU A 56 -9.65 -10.95 -1.57
N ASP A 57 -10.62 -11.15 -2.47
CA ASP A 57 -11.71 -12.14 -2.33
C ASP A 57 -11.20 -13.58 -2.21
N ASN A 58 -10.17 -13.92 -2.99
CA ASN A 58 -9.55 -15.25 -3.00
C ASN A 58 -8.83 -15.50 -1.66
N GLN A 59 -8.08 -14.51 -1.16
CA GLN A 59 -7.39 -14.63 0.13
C GLN A 59 -8.39 -14.72 1.27
N ARG A 60 -9.42 -13.86 1.24
CA ARG A 60 -10.53 -13.87 2.20
C ARG A 60 -11.21 -15.24 2.25
N ALA A 61 -11.47 -15.89 1.12
CA ALA A 61 -12.11 -17.21 1.11
C ALA A 61 -11.29 -18.28 1.86
N VAL A 62 -9.97 -18.33 1.63
CA VAL A 62 -9.06 -19.25 2.33
C VAL A 62 -9.04 -18.96 3.83
N LEU A 63 -8.91 -17.69 4.20
CA LEU A 63 -8.82 -17.28 5.60
C LEU A 63 -10.15 -17.45 6.34
N ALA A 64 -11.28 -17.19 5.71
CA ALA A 64 -12.61 -17.40 6.29
C ALA A 64 -12.87 -18.89 6.54
N ALA A 65 -12.45 -19.76 5.62
CA ALA A 65 -12.55 -21.21 5.80
C ALA A 65 -11.71 -21.69 6.99
N ALA A 66 -10.48 -21.18 7.16
CA ALA A 66 -9.64 -21.51 8.33
C ALA A 66 -10.13 -20.90 9.65
N ALA A 67 -10.54 -19.64 9.65
CA ALA A 67 -10.92 -18.90 10.85
C ALA A 67 -12.24 -19.41 11.46
N GLY A 68 -13.12 -20.01 10.64
CA GLY A 68 -14.41 -20.52 11.06
C GLY A 68 -15.25 -19.43 11.77
N PRO A 69 -15.95 -19.75 12.88
CA PRO A 69 -16.79 -18.79 13.59
C PRO A 69 -16.05 -17.54 14.09
N ALA A 70 -14.77 -17.65 14.44
CA ALA A 70 -13.97 -16.53 14.92
C ALA A 70 -13.76 -15.45 13.83
N GLY A 71 -13.76 -15.85 12.56
CA GLY A 71 -13.62 -14.96 11.40
C GLY A 71 -14.95 -14.41 10.85
N ALA A 72 -16.11 -14.81 11.38
CA ALA A 72 -17.40 -14.54 10.74
C ALA A 72 -17.72 -13.04 10.61
N THR A 73 -17.49 -12.26 11.67
CA THR A 73 -17.74 -10.81 11.66
C THR A 73 -16.80 -10.05 10.72
N PRO A 74 -15.45 -10.21 10.81
CA PRO A 74 -14.56 -9.52 9.87
C PRO A 74 -14.78 -9.97 8.42
N ASN A 75 -15.03 -11.26 8.16
CA ASN A 75 -15.37 -11.76 6.82
C ASN A 75 -16.61 -11.06 6.24
N ARG A 76 -17.69 -10.93 7.03
CA ARG A 76 -18.92 -10.26 6.60
C ARG A 76 -18.67 -8.78 6.28
N LYS A 77 -17.86 -8.08 7.08
CA LYS A 77 -17.52 -6.67 6.80
C LYS A 77 -16.76 -6.55 5.48
N ILE A 78 -15.77 -7.39 5.22
CA ILE A 78 -15.03 -7.38 3.95
C ILE A 78 -16.02 -7.54 2.78
N GLN A 79 -16.84 -8.58 2.81
CA GLN A 79 -17.85 -8.84 1.77
C GLN A 79 -18.85 -7.68 1.56
N GLN A 80 -19.24 -7.02 2.65
CA GLN A 80 -20.21 -5.93 2.60
C GLN A 80 -19.64 -4.65 1.97
N TYR A 81 -18.37 -4.34 2.20
CA TYR A 81 -17.79 -3.04 1.85
C TYR A 81 -16.85 -3.06 0.64
N THR A 82 -16.26 -4.21 0.28
CA THR A 82 -15.43 -4.36 -0.93
C THR A 82 -16.14 -3.93 -2.22
N PRO A 83 -17.45 -4.19 -2.46
CA PRO A 83 -18.13 -3.70 -3.65
C PRO A 83 -18.02 -2.19 -3.86
N THR A 84 -18.11 -1.39 -2.79
CA THR A 84 -17.93 0.06 -2.86
C THR A 84 -16.52 0.45 -3.34
N VAL A 85 -15.50 -0.31 -2.94
CA VAL A 85 -14.12 -0.06 -3.38
C VAL A 85 -13.95 -0.42 -4.86
N LEU A 86 -14.46 -1.56 -5.29
CA LEU A 86 -14.44 -1.98 -6.69
C LEU A 86 -15.18 -0.99 -7.59
N ASP A 87 -16.36 -0.54 -7.20
CA ASP A 87 -17.15 0.45 -7.94
C ASP A 87 -16.43 1.78 -8.07
N GLY A 88 -15.77 2.25 -7.01
CA GLY A 88 -14.98 3.49 -7.03
C GLY A 88 -13.76 3.40 -7.95
N LEU A 89 -13.04 2.27 -7.92
CA LEU A 89 -11.87 2.03 -8.79
C LEU A 89 -12.29 1.90 -10.26
N ASP A 90 -13.38 1.20 -10.54
CA ASP A 90 -13.95 1.08 -11.88
C ASP A 90 -14.41 2.44 -12.42
N ALA A 91 -15.08 3.25 -11.59
CA ALA A 91 -15.50 4.61 -11.96
C ALA A 91 -14.30 5.49 -12.33
N ILE A 92 -13.21 5.46 -11.56
CA ILE A 92 -11.97 6.19 -11.87
C ILE A 92 -11.34 5.68 -13.17
N SER A 93 -11.37 4.37 -13.42
CA SER A 93 -10.82 3.80 -14.66
C SER A 93 -11.55 4.29 -15.92
N LYS A 94 -12.85 4.57 -15.79
CA LYS A 94 -13.71 5.10 -16.87
C LYS A 94 -13.55 6.61 -17.01
N ASP A 95 -13.58 7.33 -15.90
CA ASP A 95 -13.40 8.78 -15.81
C ASP A 95 -12.29 9.12 -14.81
N ALA A 96 -11.13 9.49 -15.35
CA ALA A 96 -9.95 9.85 -14.57
C ALA A 96 -9.78 11.36 -14.37
N SER A 97 -10.88 12.13 -14.50
CA SER A 97 -10.88 13.55 -14.15
C SER A 97 -10.59 13.75 -12.64
N PRO A 98 -9.97 14.87 -12.24
CA PRO A 98 -9.69 15.15 -10.83
C PRO A 98 -10.94 15.06 -9.93
N ASP A 99 -12.09 15.55 -10.40
CA ASP A 99 -13.35 15.52 -9.65
C ASP A 99 -13.84 14.08 -9.42
N SER A 100 -13.78 13.24 -10.46
CA SER A 100 -14.11 11.81 -10.36
C SER A 100 -13.17 11.10 -9.38
N VAL A 101 -11.86 11.35 -9.48
CA VAL A 101 -10.85 10.76 -8.60
C VAL A 101 -11.09 11.15 -7.15
N MET A 102 -11.31 12.44 -6.87
CA MET A 102 -11.55 12.92 -5.51
C MET A 102 -12.82 12.32 -4.91
N LYS A 103 -13.94 12.40 -5.64
CA LYS A 103 -15.24 11.87 -5.18
C LYS A 103 -15.16 10.37 -4.86
N ASN A 104 -14.61 9.58 -5.78
CA ASN A 104 -14.51 8.14 -5.61
C ASN A 104 -13.49 7.77 -4.53
N THR A 105 -12.38 8.50 -4.40
CA THR A 105 -11.42 8.29 -3.30
C THR A 105 -12.12 8.44 -1.94
N ILE A 106 -12.82 9.55 -1.69
CA ILE A 106 -13.55 9.78 -0.44
C ILE A 106 -14.52 8.61 -0.13
N MET A 107 -15.30 8.19 -1.13
CA MET A 107 -16.24 7.08 -0.98
C MET A 107 -15.54 5.77 -0.59
N MET A 108 -14.45 5.44 -1.28
CA MET A 108 -13.68 4.23 -1.01
C MET A 108 -13.02 4.26 0.37
N GLU A 109 -12.42 5.38 0.77
CA GLU A 109 -11.77 5.53 2.08
C GLU A 109 -12.77 5.40 3.23
N ASN A 110 -13.97 5.97 3.08
CA ASN A 110 -15.04 5.87 4.08
C ASN A 110 -15.54 4.43 4.29
N ALA A 111 -15.56 3.62 3.22
CA ALA A 111 -15.89 2.20 3.33
C ALA A 111 -14.70 1.42 3.90
N ARG A 112 -13.50 1.65 3.36
CA ARG A 112 -12.33 0.79 3.55
C ARG A 112 -11.64 0.99 4.89
N ASN A 113 -11.42 2.23 5.32
CA ASN A 113 -10.65 2.55 6.52
C ASN A 113 -11.27 2.02 7.83
N PRO A 114 -12.58 2.20 8.09
CA PRO A 114 -13.18 1.71 9.33
C PRO A 114 -13.65 0.25 9.25
N ASN A 115 -13.88 -0.29 8.05
CA ASN A 115 -14.50 -1.61 7.91
C ASN A 115 -13.59 -2.67 7.32
N ILE A 116 -12.90 -2.41 6.20
CA ILE A 116 -12.15 -3.44 5.48
C ILE A 116 -10.78 -3.63 6.13
N LEU A 117 -9.97 -2.58 6.23
CA LEU A 117 -8.60 -2.65 6.75
C LEU A 117 -8.47 -3.38 8.11
N PRO A 118 -9.21 -3.00 9.17
CA PRO A 118 -9.15 -3.73 10.43
C PRO A 118 -9.69 -5.17 10.29
N SER A 119 -10.68 -5.40 9.43
CA SER A 119 -11.24 -6.74 9.23
C SER A 119 -10.27 -7.67 8.51
N ILE A 120 -9.40 -7.17 7.63
CA ILE A 120 -8.32 -7.96 7.02
C ILE A 120 -7.37 -8.46 8.10
N THR A 121 -6.92 -7.58 8.99
CA THR A 121 -6.06 -7.93 10.12
C THR A 121 -6.75 -8.95 11.05
N ASP A 122 -8.00 -8.69 11.42
CA ASP A 122 -8.77 -9.55 12.34
C ASP A 122 -9.03 -10.94 11.74
N LEU A 123 -9.43 -11.01 10.47
CA LEU A 123 -9.68 -12.28 9.78
C LEU A 123 -8.40 -13.10 9.64
N SER A 124 -7.30 -12.45 9.24
CA SER A 124 -5.99 -13.09 9.11
C SER A 124 -5.51 -13.65 10.45
N ASN A 125 -5.62 -12.87 11.52
CA ASN A 125 -5.24 -13.31 12.87
C ASN A 125 -6.16 -14.41 13.42
N ALA A 126 -7.46 -14.39 13.10
CA ALA A 126 -8.37 -15.46 13.46
C ALA A 126 -8.00 -16.77 12.74
N ALA A 127 -7.66 -16.70 11.46
CA ALA A 127 -7.24 -17.85 10.66
C ALA A 127 -5.89 -18.42 11.15
N LEU A 128 -4.88 -17.57 11.36
CA LEU A 128 -3.58 -17.98 11.89
C LEU A 128 -3.72 -18.70 13.24
N ASN A 129 -4.50 -18.11 14.16
CA ASN A 129 -4.75 -18.69 15.47
C ASN A 129 -5.49 -20.04 15.38
N ALA A 130 -6.46 -20.18 14.47
CA ALA A 130 -7.17 -21.45 14.26
C ALA A 130 -6.25 -22.57 13.75
N MET A 131 -5.15 -22.21 13.07
CA MET A 131 -4.11 -23.14 12.62
C MET A 131 -2.99 -23.36 13.65
N GLY A 132 -3.10 -22.80 14.86
CA GLY A 132 -2.06 -22.90 15.89
C GLY A 132 -0.81 -22.06 15.60
N LEU A 133 -0.93 -21.04 14.74
CA LEU A 133 0.14 -20.10 14.41
C LEU A 133 0.02 -18.81 15.22
N ASP A 134 1.14 -18.09 15.34
CA ASP A 134 1.17 -16.78 15.96
C ASP A 134 0.29 -15.77 15.19
N LYS A 135 -0.37 -14.89 15.94
CA LYS A 135 -1.21 -13.80 15.40
C LYS A 135 -0.34 -12.66 14.86
N SER A 136 0.33 -12.90 13.75
CA SER A 136 1.32 -12.01 13.15
C SER A 136 0.81 -11.19 11.96
N ALA A 137 -0.52 -11.11 11.74
CA ALA A 137 -1.05 -10.34 10.61
C ALA A 137 -0.74 -8.85 10.76
N GLN A 138 -0.42 -8.20 9.63
CA GLN A 138 -0.02 -6.79 9.59
C GLN A 138 -1.17 -5.86 10.02
N ASN A 139 -0.83 -4.80 10.76
CA ASN A 139 -1.74 -3.70 11.04
C ASN A 139 -1.73 -2.72 9.87
N LEU A 140 -2.79 -2.78 9.06
CA LEU A 140 -2.91 -1.97 7.87
C LEU A 140 -3.25 -0.52 8.22
N GLN A 141 -2.51 0.41 7.63
CA GLN A 141 -2.67 1.84 7.89
C GLN A 141 -3.83 2.41 7.07
N LYS A 142 -4.55 3.36 7.67
CA LYS A 142 -5.62 4.09 6.99
C LYS A 142 -5.07 4.89 5.81
N THR A 143 -5.84 4.95 4.75
CA THR A 143 -5.55 5.83 3.62
C THR A 143 -6.06 7.24 3.90
N VAL A 144 -5.39 8.23 3.31
CA VAL A 144 -5.64 9.67 3.48
C VAL A 144 -5.63 10.41 2.15
N GLY A 145 -5.88 9.71 1.04
CA GLY A 145 -5.89 10.24 -0.31
C GLY A 145 -6.83 11.44 -0.47
N GLN A 146 -7.96 11.45 0.25
CA GLN A 146 -8.90 12.58 0.25
C GLN A 146 -8.30 13.91 0.75
N LEU A 147 -7.19 13.87 1.49
CA LEU A 147 -6.53 15.10 1.98
C LEU A 147 -5.68 15.78 0.90
N GLY A 148 -5.39 15.11 -0.22
CA GLY A 148 -4.54 15.64 -1.29
C GLY A 148 -3.07 15.89 -0.88
N THR A 149 -2.67 15.49 0.33
CA THR A 149 -1.32 15.70 0.89
C THR A 149 -0.40 14.51 0.64
N GLY A 150 -0.37 13.98 -0.58
CA GLY A 150 0.44 12.82 -0.96
C GLY A 150 1.96 13.09 -0.90
N GLY A 151 2.51 13.32 0.29
CA GLY A 151 3.91 13.16 0.61
C GLY A 151 4.18 11.69 0.83
N GLY A 152 4.69 11.01 -0.20
CA GLY A 152 4.96 9.58 -0.17
C GLY A 152 5.93 9.22 0.96
N SER A 153 5.47 8.43 1.92
CA SER A 153 6.37 7.44 2.51
C SER A 153 6.65 6.42 1.41
N THR A 154 7.90 6.34 0.97
CA THR A 154 8.39 5.34 0.00
C THR A 154 8.48 3.94 0.59
N ASP A 155 7.74 3.64 1.66
CA ASP A 155 7.51 2.26 2.10
C ASP A 155 6.53 1.60 1.14
N ARG A 156 7.04 1.38 -0.09
CA ARG A 156 6.55 0.31 -0.95
C ARG A 156 6.73 -0.93 -0.11
N GLY A 157 5.64 -1.50 0.42
CA GLY A 157 5.66 -2.81 1.03
C GLY A 157 6.42 -3.76 0.11
N THR A 158 7.69 -3.96 0.44
CA THR A 158 8.60 -4.77 -0.34
C THR A 158 8.28 -6.19 0.08
N GLY A 159 7.38 -6.81 -0.67
CA GLY A 159 7.44 -8.26 -0.82
C GLY A 159 8.86 -8.56 -1.28
N SER A 160 9.69 -9.07 -0.37
CA SER A 160 11.03 -9.53 -0.67
C SER A 160 10.93 -10.59 -1.74
N VAL A 161 11.19 -10.23 -2.99
CA VAL A 161 11.52 -11.18 -4.03
C VAL A 161 13.01 -11.41 -3.89
N ASP A 162 13.36 -12.50 -3.20
CA ASP A 162 14.70 -13.07 -3.22
C ASP A 162 15.05 -13.46 -4.66
N THR A 163 15.72 -12.56 -5.38
CA THR A 163 16.55 -12.93 -6.52
C THR A 163 18.00 -12.83 -6.11
N ASN A 164 18.47 -13.90 -5.50
CA ASN A 164 19.87 -14.22 -5.33
C ASN A 164 20.53 -14.30 -6.72
N THR A 165 21.26 -13.26 -7.13
CA THR A 165 22.36 -13.41 -8.10
C THR A 165 23.46 -12.45 -7.72
N SER A 166 24.38 -12.98 -6.92
CA SER A 166 25.71 -12.48 -6.68
C SER A 166 26.48 -12.32 -8.00
N SER A 167 27.00 -11.13 -8.25
CA SER A 167 28.22 -10.93 -9.04
C SER A 167 28.92 -9.67 -8.53
N GLN A 168 30.05 -9.92 -7.88
CA GLN A 168 30.99 -8.93 -7.37
C GLN A 168 31.89 -8.38 -8.49
N ASN A 169 32.47 -7.20 -8.20
CA ASN A 169 33.69 -6.59 -8.76
C ASN A 169 33.60 -5.92 -10.15
N SER A 170 34.23 -4.77 -10.43
CA SER A 170 35.19 -3.95 -9.66
C SER A 170 35.32 -2.52 -10.22
N GLN A 171 35.52 -1.56 -9.31
CA GLN A 171 36.37 -0.35 -9.31
C GLN A 171 36.83 0.35 -10.61
N ASN A 172 36.57 1.68 -10.68
CA ASN A 172 37.53 2.79 -10.92
C ASN A 172 36.73 4.12 -10.97
N ASN A 173 36.68 4.97 -9.94
CA ASN A 173 37.65 5.96 -9.45
C ASN A 173 38.07 7.04 -10.47
N GLN A 174 37.56 8.29 -10.33
CA GLN A 174 38.35 9.49 -9.96
C GLN A 174 37.56 10.81 -10.04
N ASN A 175 37.54 11.51 -8.88
CA ASN A 175 37.75 12.93 -8.62
C ASN A 175 37.03 14.03 -9.43
N ASN A 176 36.25 14.87 -8.72
CA ASN A 176 36.65 16.27 -8.53
C ASN A 176 35.99 16.89 -7.28
N GLN A 177 36.78 17.12 -6.23
CA GLN A 177 36.47 18.00 -5.11
C GLN A 177 37.02 19.40 -5.45
N ASN A 178 36.27 20.47 -5.18
CA ASN A 178 36.93 21.72 -4.81
C ASN A 178 36.05 22.56 -3.88
N SER A 179 36.58 22.79 -2.67
CA SER A 179 36.05 23.66 -1.63
C SER A 179 37.22 24.50 -1.12
N GLN A 180 36.93 25.77 -0.83
CA GLN A 180 37.76 26.79 -0.16
C GLN A 180 38.67 27.70 -1.01
N ASN A 181 38.39 29.01 -0.89
CA ASN A 181 39.29 30.18 -0.83
C ASN A 181 38.37 31.43 -0.82
N ASN A 182 38.55 32.53 -0.08
CA ASN A 182 39.61 32.98 0.82
C ASN A 182 39.08 34.17 1.67
N GLN A 183 39.58 34.35 2.89
CA GLN A 183 39.39 35.54 3.73
C GLN A 183 40.29 36.70 3.27
N GLY A 184 39.84 37.94 3.50
CA GLY A 184 40.67 39.15 3.56
C GLY A 184 39.82 40.42 3.32
N ASN A 185 40.07 41.59 3.90
CA ASN A 185 40.90 42.04 5.01
C ASN A 185 40.38 43.45 5.38
N GLN A 186 40.62 43.90 6.61
CA GLN A 186 40.24 45.19 7.17
C GLN A 186 40.84 46.40 6.42
N GLY A 187 40.14 47.54 6.43
CA GLY A 187 40.65 48.81 5.93
C GLY A 187 39.71 49.98 6.22
N ASN A 188 39.56 50.35 7.50
CA ASN A 188 38.93 51.60 7.94
C ASN A 188 39.99 52.71 7.96
N GLN A 189 39.85 53.73 7.11
CA GLN A 189 40.71 54.92 7.12
C GLN A 189 39.86 56.19 7.25
N ASN A 190 40.17 56.93 8.31
CA ASN A 190 39.63 58.25 8.64
C ASN A 190 40.32 59.36 7.82
N ASN A 191 39.50 60.34 7.41
CA ASN A 191 39.73 61.79 7.43
C ASN A 191 40.87 62.44 6.59
N SER A 192 40.51 63.30 5.62
CA SER A 192 40.61 64.78 5.75
C SER A 192 40.46 65.55 4.41
N ASN A 193 39.84 66.72 4.55
CA ASN A 193 39.88 67.95 3.73
C ASN A 193 39.18 68.00 2.35
N ASN A 194 38.03 68.69 2.28
CA ASN A 194 37.95 70.13 1.99
C ASN A 194 36.57 70.68 2.38
#